data_AF-A0A6P6QAD0-F1
#
_entry.id   AF-A0A6P6QAD0-F1
#
_cell.length_a   1.000
_cell.length_b   1.000
_cell.length_c   1.000
_cell.angle_alpha   90.00
_cell.angle_beta   90.00
_cell.angle_gamma   90.00
#
_symmetry.space_group_name_H-M   'P 1'
#
loop_
_entity.id
_entity.type
_entity.pdbx_description
1 polymer ?
#
loop_
_entity_poly.entity_id
_entity_poly.type
_entity_poly.pdbx_seq_one_letter_code
_entity_poly.pdbx_strand_id
1 'polypeptide(L)'
;MKESTFFQNEAQNVTRHSTSCSRGSGCPGPNVSSLQTSGDLSFFSSLAVPTVEFTYSEYPKTERAFFLTEAFFPPESLLRETLDPAFKLHETIAKITAEAILRLATDPVLPFYPLDIALDVQNKLKDDPLCRQDLLNVAASLRDNSAFFQSEVMRPANDPKERDPAHVRMLNDVLRDLEKSFLIPNPPLGFYRNILYCLSRQSPRFSILKDALEVPWHNSVNQSLTLVTSAISSADKLIESGLDLFENENDIPQ
;
A
#
# COMPACT_ATOMS: atom_id res chain seq x y z
N MET A 1 0.05 7.32 -11.96
CA MET A 1 0.11 5.97 -11.35
C MET A 1 -0.73 5.99 -10.08
N LYS A 2 -1.40 4.89 -9.74
CA LYS A 2 -2.19 4.75 -8.50
C LYS A 2 -1.72 3.47 -7.83
N GLU A 3 -0.65 3.59 -7.07
CA GLU A 3 -0.07 2.43 -6.41
C GLU A 3 -0.56 2.34 -4.97
N SER A 4 -0.82 1.11 -4.52
CA SER A 4 -0.98 0.82 -3.09
C SER A 4 0.36 1.02 -2.39
N THR A 5 0.29 1.44 -1.13
CA THR A 5 1.45 1.63 -0.26
C THR A 5 2.38 0.42 -0.22
N PHE A 6 1.85 -0.78 -0.42
CA PHE A 6 2.58 -2.06 -0.31
C PHE A 6 3.63 -2.30 -1.40
N PHE A 7 3.49 -1.65 -2.54
CA PHE A 7 4.29 -1.89 -3.76
C PHE A 7 5.27 -0.75 -4.04
N GLN A 8 5.46 0.19 -3.11
CA GLN A 8 6.11 1.46 -3.41
C GLN A 8 7.60 1.31 -3.81
N ASN A 9 8.37 0.43 -3.18
CA ASN A 9 9.74 0.11 -3.62
C ASN A 9 9.80 -0.80 -4.85
N GLU A 10 8.84 -1.71 -5.02
CA GLU A 10 8.80 -2.61 -6.18
C GLU A 10 8.44 -1.85 -7.46
N ALA A 11 7.43 -0.99 -7.39
CA ALA A 11 7.05 -0.10 -8.47
C ALA A 11 8.18 0.86 -8.86
N GLN A 12 8.97 1.36 -7.90
CA GLN A 12 10.18 2.12 -8.21
C GLN A 12 11.22 1.30 -8.99
N ASN A 13 11.37 0.01 -8.70
CA ASN A 13 12.29 -0.87 -9.44
C ASN A 13 11.74 -1.28 -10.82
N VAL A 14 10.45 -1.61 -10.93
CA VAL A 14 9.75 -1.90 -12.19
C VAL A 14 9.72 -0.66 -13.11
N THR A 15 9.45 0.53 -12.56
CA THR A 15 9.51 1.79 -13.33
C THR A 15 10.95 2.15 -13.71
N ARG A 16 11.95 1.91 -12.87
CA ARG A 16 13.37 2.11 -13.23
C ARG A 16 13.84 1.21 -14.36
N HIS A 17 13.34 -0.03 -14.43
CA HIS A 17 13.70 -0.96 -15.52
C HIS A 17 12.88 -0.75 -16.80
N SER A 18 11.67 -0.20 -16.72
CA SER A 18 10.81 0.05 -17.89
C SER A 18 10.88 1.48 -18.45
N THR A 19 11.35 2.47 -17.68
CA THR A 19 11.43 3.86 -18.13
C THR A 19 12.86 4.28 -18.46
N SER A 20 13.27 4.07 -19.71
CA SER A 20 14.25 4.97 -20.33
C SER A 20 13.58 6.33 -20.52
N CYS A 21 13.57 7.17 -19.48
CA CYS A 21 13.05 8.54 -19.52
C CYS A 21 13.76 9.30 -20.67
N SER A 22 13.07 9.48 -21.80
CA SER A 22 13.67 9.96 -23.06
C SER A 22 13.64 11.49 -23.22
N ARG A 23 13.38 12.27 -22.17
CA ARG A 23 13.43 13.73 -22.23
C ARG A 23 14.03 14.32 -20.96
N GLY A 24 15.05 15.16 -21.14
CA GLY A 24 15.92 15.75 -20.12
C GLY A 24 15.29 16.76 -19.17
N SER A 25 14.14 16.43 -18.58
CA SER A 25 13.61 17.08 -17.39
C SER A 25 13.40 15.98 -16.35
N GLY A 26 14.08 16.08 -15.20
CA GLY A 26 14.08 15.05 -14.15
C GLY A 26 12.70 14.45 -13.95
N CYS A 27 12.59 13.14 -14.14
CA CYS A 27 11.33 12.43 -13.99
C CYS A 27 10.86 12.60 -12.54
N PRO A 28 9.72 13.26 -12.27
CA PRO A 28 9.14 13.23 -10.93
C PRO A 28 8.95 11.76 -10.59
N GLY A 29 9.39 11.36 -9.39
CA GLY A 29 9.27 9.98 -8.93
C GLY A 29 7.81 9.48 -9.06
N PRO A 30 7.60 8.16 -9.13
CA PRO A 30 6.25 7.60 -9.25
C PRO A 30 5.34 8.16 -8.16
N ASN A 31 4.18 8.69 -8.56
CA ASN A 31 3.17 9.21 -7.64
C ASN A 31 2.30 8.04 -7.16
N VAL A 32 2.58 7.56 -5.96
CA VAL A 32 1.86 6.48 -5.26
C VAL A 32 0.74 7.10 -4.41
N SER A 33 -0.41 6.45 -4.33
CA SER A 33 -1.50 6.98 -3.51
C SER A 33 -2.34 5.87 -2.88
N SER A 34 -2.40 5.85 -1.54
CA SER A 34 -3.33 5.03 -0.76
C SER A 34 -4.72 5.66 -0.70
N LEU A 35 -5.34 5.90 -1.86
CA LEU A 35 -6.69 6.46 -1.96
C LEU A 35 -7.73 5.34 -2.16
N GLN A 36 -8.85 5.41 -1.45
CA GLN A 36 -10.01 4.57 -1.77
C GLN A 36 -10.48 4.86 -3.19
N THR A 37 -10.65 3.82 -4.01
CA THR A 37 -11.07 3.93 -5.40
C THR A 37 -12.49 3.39 -5.56
N SER A 38 -13.36 4.15 -6.20
CA SER A 38 -14.66 3.61 -6.60
C SER A 38 -14.46 2.56 -7.71
N GLY A 39 -15.26 1.50 -7.71
CA GLY A 39 -15.22 0.41 -8.71
C GLY A 39 -14.92 -0.96 -8.11
N ASP A 40 -14.62 -1.94 -8.96
CA ASP A 40 -14.50 -3.36 -8.58
C ASP A 40 -13.36 -3.65 -7.59
N LEU A 41 -12.33 -2.80 -7.56
CA LEU A 41 -11.21 -2.91 -6.61
C LEU A 41 -11.66 -2.72 -5.15
N SER A 42 -12.80 -2.06 -4.93
CA SER A 42 -13.36 -1.85 -3.60
C SER A 42 -13.67 -3.15 -2.85
N PHE A 43 -14.04 -4.20 -3.58
CA PHE A 43 -14.28 -5.51 -3.01
C PHE A 43 -12.99 -6.09 -2.40
N PHE A 44 -11.89 -6.11 -3.16
CA PHE A 44 -10.61 -6.65 -2.70
C PHE A 44 -10.01 -5.84 -1.56
N SER A 45 -10.08 -4.51 -1.63
CA SER A 45 -9.65 -3.64 -0.54
C SER A 45 -10.49 -3.83 0.73
N SER A 46 -11.78 -4.17 0.61
CA SER A 46 -12.62 -4.49 1.77
C SER A 46 -12.22 -5.80 2.48
N LEU A 47 -11.55 -6.71 1.75
CA LEU A 47 -10.99 -7.95 2.27
C LEU A 47 -9.51 -7.81 2.69
N ALA A 48 -8.94 -6.61 2.60
CA ALA A 48 -7.50 -6.32 2.75
C ALA A 48 -6.64 -7.28 1.92
N VAL A 49 -7.05 -7.52 0.67
CA VAL A 49 -6.18 -8.11 -0.34
C VAL A 49 -5.36 -6.96 -0.95
N PRO A 50 -4.02 -6.97 -0.81
CA PRO A 50 -3.17 -5.95 -1.41
C PRO A 50 -3.45 -5.83 -2.91
N THR A 51 -3.78 -4.63 -3.36
CA THR A 51 -4.28 -4.37 -4.72
C THR A 51 -3.50 -3.22 -5.34
N VAL A 52 -3.10 -3.34 -6.62
CA VAL A 52 -2.37 -2.30 -7.34
C VAL A 52 -3.06 -1.95 -8.66
N GLU A 53 -3.13 -0.66 -9.01
CA GLU A 53 -3.79 -0.16 -10.22
C GLU A 53 -2.84 0.73 -11.05
N PHE A 54 -2.40 0.23 -12.19
CA PHE A 54 -1.57 1.01 -13.10
C PHE A 54 -2.43 1.82 -14.07
N THR A 55 -2.30 3.15 -14.02
CA THR A 55 -3.08 4.07 -14.86
C THR A 55 -2.20 5.20 -15.41
N TYR A 56 -2.51 5.62 -16.64
CA TYR A 56 -2.04 6.87 -17.23
C TYR A 56 -3.06 7.98 -16.98
N SER A 57 -2.60 9.15 -16.55
CA SER A 57 -3.46 10.33 -16.39
C SER A 57 -2.69 11.60 -16.70
N GLU A 58 -3.13 12.35 -17.71
CA GLU A 58 -2.49 13.60 -18.15
C GLU A 58 -3.10 14.84 -17.47
N TYR A 59 -4.26 14.71 -16.82
CA TYR A 59 -4.98 15.82 -16.19
C TYR A 59 -5.12 15.67 -14.66
N PRO A 60 -5.09 16.77 -13.89
CA PRO A 60 -5.43 16.73 -12.48
C PRO A 60 -6.91 16.29 -12.35
N LYS A 61 -7.15 15.26 -11.53
CA LYS A 61 -8.46 14.63 -11.26
C LYS A 61 -9.40 15.56 -10.49
N THR A 62 -9.73 16.70 -11.10
CA THR A 62 -10.68 17.69 -10.59
C THR A 62 -12.00 17.66 -11.36
N GLU A 63 -12.12 16.82 -12.39
CA GLU A 63 -13.36 16.69 -13.14
C GLU A 63 -14.31 15.70 -12.45
N ARG A 64 -15.45 16.22 -12.04
CA ARG A 64 -16.61 15.46 -11.55
C ARG A 64 -17.00 14.45 -12.63
N ALA A 65 -17.05 13.15 -12.29
CA ALA A 65 -17.57 12.13 -13.20
C ALA A 65 -19.01 12.47 -13.59
N PHE A 66 -19.31 12.54 -14.89
CA PHE A 66 -20.65 12.79 -15.39
C PHE A 66 -21.32 11.46 -15.74
N PHE A 67 -22.60 11.30 -15.41
CA PHE A 67 -23.34 10.06 -15.71
C PHE A 67 -23.26 9.70 -17.20
N LEU A 68 -23.30 10.69 -18.10
CA LEU A 68 -23.25 10.45 -19.54
C LEU A 68 -21.87 10.01 -20.03
N THR A 69 -20.77 10.39 -19.38
CA THR A 69 -19.43 9.91 -19.74
C THR A 69 -19.18 8.48 -19.28
N GLU A 70 -19.91 8.01 -18.26
CA GLU A 70 -19.92 6.61 -17.80
C GLU A 70 -20.92 5.75 -18.58
N ALA A 71 -22.11 6.30 -18.89
CA ALA A 71 -23.19 5.58 -19.55
C ALA A 71 -23.01 5.46 -21.07
N PHE A 72 -22.31 6.44 -21.68
CA PHE A 72 -22.00 6.43 -23.09
C PHE A 72 -20.49 6.54 -23.23
N PHE A 73 -19.87 5.48 -23.76
CA PHE A 73 -18.48 5.54 -24.18
C PHE A 73 -18.33 6.73 -25.14
N PRO A 74 -17.39 7.67 -24.89
CA PRO A 74 -17.08 8.68 -25.89
C PRO A 74 -16.75 7.95 -27.21
N PRO A 75 -17.22 8.45 -28.37
CA PRO A 75 -16.98 7.79 -29.64
C PRO A 75 -15.48 7.46 -29.75
N GLU A 76 -15.17 6.17 -29.90
CA GLU A 76 -13.82 5.59 -29.79
C GLU A 76 -12.75 6.35 -30.60
N SER A 77 -13.16 7.08 -31.63
CA SER A 77 -12.28 7.88 -32.49
C SER A 77 -11.60 9.06 -31.78
N LEU A 78 -12.27 9.76 -30.87
CA LEU A 78 -11.73 11.02 -30.31
C LEU A 78 -10.60 10.78 -29.29
N LEU A 79 -10.73 9.79 -28.41
CA LEU A 79 -9.71 9.44 -27.40
C LEU A 79 -8.57 8.59 -27.96
N ARG A 80 -8.87 7.66 -28.89
CA ARG A 80 -7.88 6.80 -29.51
C ARG A 80 -6.90 7.61 -30.39
N GLU A 81 -7.38 8.61 -31.12
CA GLU A 81 -6.54 9.42 -32.00
C GLU A 81 -5.73 10.49 -31.24
N THR A 82 -6.17 10.90 -30.04
CA THR A 82 -5.53 11.99 -29.28
C THR A 82 -4.67 11.52 -28.10
N LEU A 83 -5.07 10.48 -27.36
CA LEU A 83 -4.38 10.08 -26.13
C LEU A 83 -3.29 9.04 -26.35
N ASP A 84 -3.58 7.99 -27.13
CA ASP A 84 -2.62 6.91 -27.41
C ASP A 84 -2.73 6.33 -28.82
N PRO A 85 -2.53 7.15 -29.88
CA PRO A 85 -2.71 6.72 -31.27
C PRO A 85 -1.78 5.60 -31.70
N ALA A 86 -0.63 5.47 -31.04
CA ALA A 86 0.37 4.42 -31.30
C ALA A 86 0.29 3.24 -30.31
N PHE A 87 -0.69 3.22 -29.40
CA PHE A 87 -0.85 2.20 -28.35
C PHE A 87 0.36 2.03 -27.42
N LYS A 88 1.25 3.02 -27.34
CA LYS A 88 2.47 2.93 -26.52
C LYS A 88 2.15 3.04 -25.04
N LEU A 89 1.13 3.81 -24.66
CA LEU A 89 0.69 3.91 -23.27
C LEU A 89 0.03 2.60 -22.82
N HIS A 90 -0.85 2.04 -23.64
CA HIS A 90 -1.44 0.72 -23.39
C HIS A 90 -0.39 -0.38 -23.32
N GLU A 91 0.58 -0.40 -24.24
CA GLU A 91 1.71 -1.33 -24.21
C GLU A 91 2.50 -1.20 -22.91
N THR A 92 2.77 0.03 -22.47
CA THR A 92 3.50 0.29 -21.22
C THR A 92 2.72 -0.21 -20.01
N ILE A 93 1.43 0.11 -19.91
CA ILE A 93 0.56 -0.36 -18.83
C ILE A 93 0.49 -1.89 -18.83
N ALA A 94 0.31 -2.53 -19.99
CA ALA A 94 0.26 -3.98 -20.09
C ALA A 94 1.57 -4.63 -19.62
N LYS A 95 2.73 -4.06 -20.00
CA LYS A 95 4.05 -4.55 -19.57
C LYS A 95 4.23 -4.46 -18.06
N ILE A 96 3.97 -3.31 -17.45
CA ILE A 96 4.16 -3.14 -15.99
C ILE A 96 3.17 -3.98 -15.20
N THR A 97 1.92 -4.13 -15.66
CA THR A 97 0.94 -5.02 -15.04
C THR A 97 1.39 -6.48 -15.13
N ALA A 98 1.85 -6.92 -16.31
CA ALA A 98 2.33 -8.29 -16.51
C ALA A 98 3.58 -8.59 -15.67
N GLU A 99 4.51 -7.63 -15.55
CA GLU A 99 5.69 -7.76 -14.70
C GLU A 99 5.30 -7.90 -13.22
N ALA A 100 4.38 -7.07 -12.71
CA ALA A 100 3.89 -7.20 -11.35
C ALA A 100 3.22 -8.56 -11.09
N ILE A 101 2.39 -9.05 -12.02
CA ILE A 101 1.76 -10.37 -11.93
C ILE A 101 2.81 -11.49 -11.92
N LEU A 102 3.78 -11.42 -12.83
CA LEU A 102 4.83 -12.42 -12.94
C LEU A 102 5.60 -12.52 -11.62
N ARG A 103 6.05 -11.39 -11.07
CA ARG A 103 6.78 -11.36 -9.80
C ARG A 103 5.97 -11.89 -8.63
N LEU A 104 4.71 -11.49 -8.50
CA LEU A 104 3.81 -12.04 -7.48
C LEU A 104 3.62 -13.56 -7.59
N ALA A 105 3.69 -14.12 -8.80
CA ALA A 105 3.49 -15.54 -9.06
C ALA A 105 4.78 -16.37 -8.97
N THR A 106 5.95 -15.76 -9.22
CA THR A 106 7.21 -16.49 -9.38
C THR A 106 8.27 -16.15 -8.35
N ASP A 107 8.24 -14.96 -7.74
CA ASP A 107 9.20 -14.60 -6.71
C ASP A 107 8.93 -15.49 -5.47
N PRO A 108 9.93 -16.22 -4.96
CA PRO A 108 9.73 -17.16 -3.86
C PRO A 108 9.37 -16.46 -2.54
N VAL A 109 9.83 -15.22 -2.38
CA VAL A 109 9.40 -14.30 -1.31
C VAL A 109 8.56 -13.21 -1.95
N LEU A 110 7.39 -12.92 -1.36
CA LEU A 110 6.49 -11.90 -1.88
C LEU A 110 7.21 -10.55 -1.93
N PRO A 111 7.09 -9.78 -3.03
CA PRO A 111 7.84 -8.54 -3.23
C PRO A 111 7.20 -7.34 -2.50
N PHE A 112 6.84 -7.58 -1.25
CA PHE A 112 6.12 -6.67 -0.39
C PHE A 112 7.04 -6.02 0.62
N TYR A 113 6.89 -4.70 0.79
CA TYR A 113 7.79 -3.93 1.63
C TYR A 113 7.08 -3.35 2.86
N PRO A 114 7.06 -4.07 4.01
CA PRO A 114 6.55 -3.56 5.30
C PRO A 114 6.95 -2.13 5.67
N LEU A 115 8.20 -1.73 5.40
CA LEU A 115 8.69 -0.37 5.69
C LEU A 115 7.89 0.72 4.97
N ASP A 116 7.38 0.46 3.76
CA ASP A 116 6.60 1.44 3.01
C ASP A 116 5.28 1.75 3.74
N ILE A 117 4.64 0.74 4.34
CA ILE A 117 3.45 0.92 5.18
C ILE A 117 3.80 1.68 6.45
N ALA A 118 4.88 1.32 7.13
CA ALA A 118 5.26 1.98 8.35
C ALA A 118 5.56 3.48 8.12
N LEU A 119 6.20 3.81 6.99
CA LEU A 119 6.43 5.19 6.57
C LEU A 119 5.12 5.91 6.21
N ASP A 120 4.17 5.27 5.51
CA ASP A 120 2.86 5.86 5.25
C ASP A 120 2.12 6.14 6.57
N VAL A 121 2.09 5.18 7.50
CA VAL A 121 1.51 5.35 8.84
C VAL A 121 2.12 6.57 9.55
N GLN A 122 3.44 6.70 9.58
CA GLN A 122 4.10 7.85 10.19
C GLN A 122 3.73 9.17 9.49
N ASN A 123 3.68 9.18 8.16
CA ASN A 123 3.26 10.33 7.38
C ASN A 123 1.79 10.72 7.65
N LYS A 124 0.90 9.73 7.88
CA LYS A 124 -0.51 9.95 8.22
C LYS A 124 -0.69 10.57 9.62
N LEU A 125 0.19 10.23 10.56
CA LEU A 125 0.16 10.74 11.95
C LEU A 125 0.87 12.09 12.10
N LYS A 126 1.74 12.44 11.15
CA LYS A 126 2.50 13.68 11.17
C LYS A 126 1.56 14.89 11.24
N ASP A 127 1.83 15.78 12.21
CA ASP A 127 1.08 17.01 12.43
C ASP A 127 -0.44 16.81 12.64
N ASP A 128 -0.88 15.62 13.07
CA ASP A 128 -2.27 15.36 13.46
C ASP A 128 -2.50 15.77 14.93
N PRO A 129 -3.48 16.65 15.23
CA PRO A 129 -3.67 17.21 16.56
C PRO A 129 -4.18 16.20 17.60
N LEU A 130 -4.68 15.03 17.18
CA LEU A 130 -5.11 13.96 18.06
C LEU A 130 -3.97 13.01 18.44
N CYS A 131 -2.81 13.11 17.78
CA CYS A 131 -1.68 12.23 18.06
C CYS A 131 -1.14 12.46 19.47
N ARG A 132 -1.04 11.34 20.20
CA ARG A 132 -0.46 11.28 21.54
C ARG A 132 0.85 10.52 21.48
N GLN A 133 1.72 10.73 22.47
CA GLN A 133 3.05 10.14 22.49
C GLN A 133 3.01 8.60 22.44
N ASP A 134 2.03 7.96 23.07
CA ASP A 134 1.82 6.51 23.02
C ASP A 134 1.56 6.02 21.58
N LEU A 135 0.68 6.67 20.83
CA LEU A 135 0.41 6.34 19.43
C LEU A 135 1.67 6.53 18.56
N LEU A 136 2.42 7.62 18.78
CA LEU A 136 3.67 7.87 18.06
C LEU A 136 4.74 6.83 18.38
N ASN A 137 4.82 6.36 19.63
CA ASN A 137 5.77 5.31 20.03
C ASN A 137 5.46 3.98 19.34
N VAL A 138 4.18 3.59 19.25
CA VAL A 138 3.77 2.37 18.54
C VAL A 138 4.08 2.48 17.04
N ALA A 139 3.85 3.65 16.42
CA ALA A 139 4.20 3.87 15.02
C ALA A 139 5.73 3.90 14.77
N ALA A 140 6.53 4.34 15.76
CA ALA A 140 7.98 4.27 15.70
C ALA A 140 8.47 2.81 15.79
N SER A 141 7.90 2.02 16.71
CA SER A 141 8.18 0.59 16.86
C SER A 141 7.93 -0.17 15.54
N LEU A 142 6.74 0.00 14.95
CA LEU A 142 6.41 -0.59 13.65
C LEU A 142 7.43 -0.25 12.57
N ARG A 143 7.89 1.01 12.51
CA ARG A 143 8.88 1.45 11.52
C ARG A 143 10.24 0.79 11.75
N ASP A 144 10.71 0.78 12.99
CA ASP A 144 12.03 0.25 13.31
C ASP A 144 12.07 -1.27 13.11
N ASN A 145 11.04 -1.99 13.55
CA ASN A 145 10.87 -3.42 13.30
C ASN A 145 10.75 -3.72 11.80
N SER A 146 9.96 -2.95 11.05
CA SER A 146 9.84 -3.12 9.59
C SER A 146 11.13 -2.84 8.83
N ALA A 147 11.91 -1.83 9.26
CA ALA A 147 13.20 -1.52 8.68
C ALA A 147 14.22 -2.64 8.96
N PHE A 148 14.21 -3.17 10.18
CA PHE A 148 15.06 -4.29 10.56
C PHE A 148 14.72 -5.57 9.79
N PHE A 149 13.43 -5.88 9.67
CA PHE A 149 12.89 -7.02 8.91
C PHE A 149 13.39 -7.05 7.45
N GLN A 150 13.59 -5.88 6.85
CA GLN A 150 14.07 -5.71 5.48
C GLN A 150 15.58 -5.46 5.36
N SER A 151 16.29 -5.39 6.48
CA SER A 151 17.69 -4.99 6.49
C SER A 151 18.61 -6.06 5.88
N GLU A 152 19.83 -5.64 5.52
CA GLU A 152 20.90 -6.55 5.09
C GLU A 152 21.23 -7.63 6.12
N VAL A 153 21.05 -7.31 7.41
CA VAL A 153 21.25 -8.25 8.52
C VAL A 153 20.23 -9.39 8.43
N MET A 154 19.00 -9.07 8.03
CA MET A 154 17.93 -10.04 7.82
C MET A 154 17.91 -10.61 6.39
N ARG A 155 18.78 -10.16 5.48
CA ARG A 155 18.82 -10.64 4.09
C ARG A 155 19.11 -12.15 3.98
N PRO A 156 20.06 -12.76 4.71
CA PRO A 156 20.24 -14.23 4.69
C PRO A 156 19.00 -14.97 5.17
N ALA A 157 18.26 -14.38 6.11
CA ALA A 157 16.98 -14.88 6.60
C ALA A 157 15.85 -14.77 5.55
N ASN A 158 16.06 -13.98 4.50
CA ASN A 158 15.18 -13.78 3.37
C ASN A 158 15.69 -14.47 2.08
N ASP A 159 16.82 -15.21 2.11
CA ASP A 159 17.29 -15.95 0.93
C ASP A 159 16.50 -17.26 0.79
N PRO A 160 15.61 -17.37 -0.22
CA PRO A 160 14.81 -18.57 -0.45
C PRO A 160 15.65 -19.81 -0.78
N LYS A 161 16.91 -19.66 -1.25
CA LYS A 161 17.80 -20.78 -1.56
C LYS A 161 18.45 -21.37 -0.32
N GLU A 162 18.52 -20.59 0.74
CA GLU A 162 19.17 -20.96 2.01
C GLU A 162 18.15 -21.39 3.07
N ARG A 163 16.84 -21.42 2.73
CA ARG A 163 15.76 -21.73 3.67
C ARG A 163 14.88 -22.91 3.29
N ASP A 164 14.37 -23.57 4.33
CA ASP A 164 13.32 -24.56 4.19
C ASP A 164 12.02 -23.92 3.65
N PRO A 165 11.30 -24.57 2.71
CA PRO A 165 10.08 -24.04 2.13
C PRO A 165 8.98 -23.66 3.15
N ALA A 166 8.92 -24.30 4.31
CA ALA A 166 7.94 -23.94 5.35
C ALA A 166 8.23 -22.56 5.96
N HIS A 167 9.50 -22.23 6.20
CA HIS A 167 9.88 -20.91 6.72
C HIS A 167 9.64 -19.81 5.69
N VAL A 168 9.97 -20.05 4.42
CA VAL A 168 9.63 -19.12 3.32
C VAL A 168 8.11 -18.91 3.24
N ARG A 169 7.33 -19.98 3.47
CA ARG A 169 5.88 -19.87 3.50
C ARG A 169 5.38 -19.00 4.66
N MET A 170 5.92 -19.19 5.87
CA MET A 170 5.55 -18.40 7.05
C MET A 170 5.91 -16.92 6.87
N LEU A 171 7.09 -16.63 6.31
CA LEU A 171 7.49 -15.28 5.89
C LEU A 171 6.48 -14.66 4.93
N ASN A 172 6.08 -15.39 3.88
CA ASN A 172 5.08 -14.92 2.93
C ASN A 172 3.70 -14.72 3.57
N ASP A 173 3.34 -15.50 4.58
CA ASP A 173 2.09 -15.31 5.32
C ASP A 173 2.12 -13.98 6.12
N VAL A 174 3.24 -13.67 6.80
CA VAL A 174 3.47 -12.37 7.47
C VAL A 174 3.37 -11.21 6.47
N LEU A 175 4.11 -11.29 5.35
CA LEU A 175 4.11 -10.25 4.32
C LEU A 175 2.72 -10.05 3.72
N ARG A 176 2.01 -11.12 3.38
CA ARG A 176 0.67 -11.04 2.79
C ARG A 176 -0.35 -10.44 3.76
N ASP A 177 -0.29 -10.82 5.04
CA ASP A 177 -1.34 -10.52 6.00
C ASP A 177 -1.16 -9.20 6.75
N LEU A 178 -0.02 -8.52 6.58
CA LEU A 178 0.26 -7.23 7.22
C LEU A 178 -0.80 -6.15 6.94
N GLU A 179 -1.33 -6.09 5.72
CA GLU A 179 -2.39 -5.13 5.39
C GLU A 179 -3.70 -5.40 6.17
N LYS A 180 -3.96 -6.66 6.53
CA LYS A 180 -5.16 -7.08 7.26
C LYS A 180 -5.20 -6.53 8.69
N SER A 181 -4.04 -6.19 9.26
CA SER A 181 -3.95 -5.54 10.59
C SER A 181 -4.70 -4.21 10.67
N PHE A 182 -5.02 -3.61 9.51
CA PHE A 182 -5.71 -2.32 9.42
C PHE A 182 -7.21 -2.45 9.08
N LEU A 183 -7.76 -3.67 9.14
CA LEU A 183 -9.20 -3.88 9.00
C LEU A 183 -9.93 -3.47 10.28
N ILE A 184 -10.98 -2.66 10.14
CA ILE A 184 -11.94 -2.38 11.21
C ILE A 184 -13.16 -3.30 11.11
N PRO A 185 -13.74 -3.73 12.26
CA PRO A 185 -14.81 -4.74 12.28
C PRO A 185 -16.12 -4.25 11.65
N ASN A 186 -16.44 -2.96 11.75
CA ASN A 186 -17.72 -2.39 11.32
C ASN A 186 -17.51 -1.04 10.60
N PRO A 187 -17.10 -1.02 9.31
CA PRO A 187 -17.01 0.22 8.57
C PRO A 187 -18.42 0.76 8.25
N PRO A 188 -18.58 2.07 8.03
CA PRO A 188 -19.81 2.61 7.47
C PRO A 188 -20.07 2.06 6.06
N LEU A 189 -21.34 1.97 5.66
CA LEU A 189 -21.73 1.48 4.35
C LEU A 189 -21.13 2.34 3.24
N GLY A 190 -20.57 1.71 2.21
CA GLY A 190 -19.93 2.37 1.07
C GLY A 190 -18.46 2.76 1.27
N PHE A 191 -17.86 2.43 2.42
CA PHE A 191 -16.44 2.69 2.70
C PHE A 191 -15.64 1.40 2.88
N TYR A 192 -14.33 1.49 2.65
CA TYR A 192 -13.45 0.35 2.85
C TYR A 192 -13.34 0.02 4.35
N ARG A 193 -13.16 -1.28 4.65
CA ARG A 193 -12.79 -1.76 6.00
C ARG A 193 -11.37 -1.38 6.39
N ASN A 194 -10.48 -1.23 5.41
CA ASN A 194 -9.08 -0.94 5.68
C ASN A 194 -8.86 0.56 5.86
N ILE A 195 -8.42 0.95 7.07
CA ILE A 195 -8.21 2.36 7.45
C ILE A 195 -6.89 2.96 6.96
N LEU A 196 -6.00 2.18 6.34
CA LEU A 196 -4.84 2.71 5.62
C LEU A 196 -5.23 3.55 4.40
N TYR A 197 -6.37 3.27 3.78
CA TYR A 197 -6.79 3.98 2.59
C TYR A 197 -7.53 5.28 2.94
N CYS A 198 -6.95 6.40 2.51
CA CYS A 198 -7.52 7.74 2.66
C CYS A 198 -8.73 7.96 1.74
N LEU A 199 -9.66 8.81 2.17
CA LEU A 199 -10.81 9.26 1.36
C LEU A 199 -10.49 10.42 0.42
N SER A 200 -9.37 11.12 0.63
CA SER A 200 -8.97 12.26 -0.19
C SER A 200 -7.46 12.33 -0.37
N ARG A 201 -7.01 12.72 -1.57
CA ARG A 201 -5.58 12.98 -1.85
C ARG A 201 -5.06 14.23 -1.14
N GLN A 202 -5.96 15.12 -0.74
CA GLN A 202 -5.61 16.43 -0.16
C GLN A 202 -5.16 16.32 1.30
N SER A 203 -5.45 15.19 1.97
CA SER A 203 -5.05 14.95 3.34
C SER A 203 -4.48 13.54 3.45
N PRO A 204 -3.16 13.39 3.70
CA PRO A 204 -2.55 12.08 3.87
C PRO A 204 -2.91 11.44 5.22
N ARG A 205 -3.73 12.08 6.06
CA ARG A 205 -4.09 11.62 7.41
C ARG A 205 -5.02 10.41 7.38
N PHE A 206 -5.07 9.69 8.51
CA PHE A 206 -6.13 8.72 8.75
C PHE A 206 -7.49 9.41 8.71
N SER A 207 -8.34 9.02 7.76
CA SER A 207 -9.66 9.66 7.58
C SER A 207 -10.52 9.52 8.85
N ILE A 208 -10.40 8.41 9.58
CA ILE A 208 -11.11 8.19 10.84
C ILE A 208 -10.68 9.13 11.99
N LEU A 209 -9.43 9.62 12.01
CA LEU A 209 -8.97 10.62 12.98
C LEU A 209 -9.41 12.02 12.58
N LYS A 210 -9.27 12.33 11.28
CA LYS A 210 -9.72 13.60 10.71
C LYS A 210 -11.22 13.80 10.95
N ASP A 211 -12.03 12.82 10.59
CA ASP A 211 -13.50 12.91 10.69
C ASP A 211 -13.95 12.95 12.16
N ALA A 212 -13.20 12.37 13.10
CA ALA A 212 -13.51 12.45 14.52
C ALA A 212 -13.43 13.88 15.09
N LEU A 213 -12.64 14.76 14.47
CA LEU A 213 -12.57 16.18 14.80
C LEU A 213 -13.70 16.99 14.14
N GLU A 214 -14.08 16.62 12.93
CA GLU A 214 -15.06 17.34 12.11
C GLU A 214 -16.51 16.96 12.46
N VAL A 215 -16.73 15.72 12.90
CA VAL A 215 -18.05 15.17 13.26
C VAL A 215 -18.08 14.86 14.76
N PRO A 216 -18.57 15.78 15.60
CA PRO A 216 -18.66 15.55 17.04
C PRO A 216 -19.80 14.56 17.35
N TRP A 217 -19.44 13.29 17.49
CA TRP A 217 -20.27 12.22 18.04
C TRP A 217 -19.73 11.79 19.41
N HIS A 218 -20.58 11.20 20.26
CA HIS A 218 -20.15 10.79 21.60
C HIS A 218 -18.99 9.77 21.50
N ASN A 219 -17.85 10.12 22.09
CA ASN A 219 -16.64 9.29 22.16
C ASN A 219 -15.94 8.99 20.82
N SER A 220 -16.23 9.73 19.75
CA SER A 220 -15.64 9.51 18.41
C SER A 220 -14.11 9.56 18.45
N VAL A 221 -13.51 10.56 19.11
CA VAL A 221 -12.05 10.73 19.21
C VAL A 221 -11.36 9.54 19.87
N ASN A 222 -11.82 9.10 21.05
CA ASN A 222 -11.16 7.98 21.73
C ASN A 222 -11.39 6.65 21.01
N GLN A 223 -12.55 6.45 20.41
CA GLN A 223 -12.82 5.26 19.59
C GLN A 223 -11.89 5.21 18.36
N SER A 224 -11.78 6.33 17.63
CA SER A 224 -10.89 6.44 16.48
C SER A 224 -9.42 6.22 16.86
N LEU A 225 -8.95 6.83 17.96
CA LEU A 225 -7.59 6.61 18.47
C LEU A 225 -7.37 5.14 18.85
N THR A 226 -8.33 4.51 19.54
CA THR A 226 -8.22 3.10 19.92
C THR A 226 -8.10 2.19 18.70
N LEU A 227 -8.90 2.44 17.65
CA LEU A 227 -8.86 1.67 16.41
C LEU A 227 -7.52 1.83 15.68
N VAL A 228 -7.02 3.07 15.55
CA VAL A 228 -5.73 3.34 14.90
C VAL A 228 -4.58 2.73 15.70
N THR A 229 -4.52 2.95 17.01
CA THR A 229 -3.48 2.36 17.88
C THR A 229 -3.50 0.84 17.80
N SER A 230 -4.69 0.22 17.90
CA SER A 230 -4.81 -1.24 17.84
C SER A 230 -4.37 -1.81 16.50
N ALA A 231 -4.68 -1.13 15.39
CA ALA A 231 -4.26 -1.53 14.06
C ALA A 231 -2.74 -1.50 13.90
N ILE A 232 -2.09 -0.41 14.33
CA ILE A 232 -0.63 -0.26 14.25
C ILE A 232 0.05 -1.26 15.18
N SER A 233 -0.44 -1.44 16.42
CA SER A 233 0.09 -2.46 17.34
C SER A 233 -0.08 -3.88 16.80
N SER A 234 -1.18 -4.18 16.11
CA SER A 234 -1.40 -5.49 15.48
C SER A 234 -0.41 -5.71 14.33
N ALA A 235 -0.18 -4.68 13.52
CA ALA A 235 0.80 -4.72 12.44
C ALA A 235 2.23 -4.95 12.97
N ASP A 236 2.59 -4.22 14.04
CA ASP A 236 3.91 -4.34 14.67
C ASP A 236 4.15 -5.74 15.20
N LYS A 237 3.21 -6.30 15.96
CA LYS A 237 3.27 -7.68 16.45
C LYS A 237 3.38 -8.72 15.35
N LEU A 238 2.73 -8.50 14.20
CA LEU A 238 2.84 -9.41 13.07
C LEU A 238 4.26 -9.40 12.51
N ILE A 239 4.89 -8.22 12.40
CA ILE A 239 6.30 -8.10 11.99
C ILE A 239 7.23 -8.75 13.01
N GLU A 240 7.02 -8.50 14.30
CA GLU A 240 7.77 -9.15 15.39
C GLU A 240 7.69 -10.68 15.28
N SER A 241 6.49 -11.24 15.09
CA SER A 241 6.36 -12.69 14.91
C SER A 241 7.07 -13.23 13.66
N GLY A 242 7.21 -12.41 12.62
CA GLY A 242 8.05 -12.72 11.48
C GLY A 242 9.55 -12.65 11.82
N LEU A 243 9.98 -11.71 12.66
CA LEU A 243 11.36 -11.60 13.14
C LEU A 243 11.76 -12.85 13.95
N ASP A 244 10.87 -13.36 14.79
CA ASP A 244 11.09 -14.56 15.60
C ASP A 244 11.35 -15.82 14.74
N LEU A 245 10.86 -15.85 13.49
CA LEU A 245 11.17 -16.93 12.54
C LEU A 245 12.65 -16.98 12.15
N PHE A 246 13.41 -15.92 12.44
CA PHE A 246 14.82 -15.79 12.10
C PHE A 246 15.74 -16.08 13.28
N GLU A 247 15.24 -16.04 14.52
CA GLU A 247 16.09 -16.20 15.72
C GLU A 247 16.39 -17.67 16.06
N ASN A 248 15.54 -18.61 15.64
CA ASN A 248 15.60 -20.02 16.06
C ASN A 248 16.71 -20.88 15.41
N GLU A 249 17.59 -20.33 14.58
CA GLU A 249 18.67 -21.08 13.91
C GLU A 249 20.01 -21.05 14.67
N ASN A 250 20.20 -20.15 15.63
CA ASN A 250 21.47 -19.99 16.33
C ASN A 250 21.66 -20.93 17.54
N ASP A 251 20.63 -21.69 17.92
CA ASP A 251 20.61 -22.48 19.16
C ASP A 251 20.63 -24.00 18.97
N ILE A 252 20.94 -24.50 17.77
CA ILE A 252 21.17 -25.93 17.56
C ILE A 252 22.70 -26.18 17.57
N PRO A 253 23.28 -26.78 18.63
CA PRO A 253 24.67 -27.18 18.61
C PRO A 253 24.87 -28.25 17.52
N GLN A 254 25.83 -28.03 16.63
CA GLN A 254 26.35 -29.06 15.73
C GLN A 254 27.11 -30.15 16.49
#